data_AF-A0A7M2Z1N0-F1
#
_entry.id   AF-A0A7M2Z1N0-F1
#
_cell.length_a   1.000
_cell.length_b   1.000
_cell.length_c   1.000
_cell.angle_alpha   90.00
_cell.angle_beta   90.00
_cell.angle_gamma   90.00
#
_symmetry.space_group_name_H-M   'P 1'
#
loop_
_entity.id
_entity.type
_entity.pdbx_description
1 polymer ?
#
loop_
_entity_poly.entity_id
_entity_poly.type
_entity_poly.pdbx_seq_one_letter_code
_entity_poly.pdbx_strand_id
1 'polypeptide(L)'
;MLAVGVEVLVTYTRIPVRELYHVRSGGIAAGAGRTLAFVGFPVGLAAAAILAIVADRAGRRATAFAAAAGAALAVAIVWPGALDESGLDTPPARALAALGVALTLGLTIVAAARGGLGPLGREPGDRVRLAGAAALVVVALPWLAADLGLALDRVPVLGWIFQTDVLARQPGRPGLHPAVHDGHHHGMDGVLLALSALLLSRAVPHLRHRRLRACLGVYLAFLLVYGTANAVQDAWLEQVVKRGWSTTELPMMLVPSARPAWIVIVVLTSAVVAAGSRLPASAPSAARLSSADCVPPRGRRSSSHL
;
A
#
# COMPACT_ATOMS: atom_id res chain seq x y z
N MET A 1 4.20 6.65 1.16
CA MET A 1 4.33 6.13 2.54
C MET A 1 5.23 7.02 3.40
N LEU A 2 6.52 7.19 3.10
CA LEU A 2 7.36 8.10 3.93
C LEU A 2 6.82 9.54 3.95
N ALA A 3 6.48 10.11 2.78
CA ALA A 3 5.89 11.45 2.68
C ALA A 3 4.63 11.58 3.54
N VAL A 4 3.65 10.69 3.36
CA VAL A 4 2.43 10.63 4.19
C VAL A 4 2.74 10.49 5.68
N GLY A 5 3.72 9.69 6.09
CA GLY A 5 4.13 9.60 7.49
C GLY A 5 4.66 10.93 8.05
N VAL A 6 5.38 11.70 7.24
CA VAL A 6 5.82 13.07 7.61
C VAL A 6 4.65 14.03 7.65
N GLU A 7 3.72 13.94 6.70
CA GLU A 7 2.49 14.76 6.65
C GLU A 7 1.66 14.53 7.92
N VAL A 8 1.41 13.27 8.30
CA VAL A 8 0.73 12.90 9.54
C VAL A 8 1.44 13.48 10.76
N LEU A 9 2.77 13.33 10.86
CA LEU A 9 3.53 13.90 11.99
C LEU A 9 3.35 15.41 12.08
N VAL A 10 3.54 16.11 10.97
CA VAL A 10 3.49 17.57 10.89
C VAL A 10 2.09 18.08 11.19
N THR A 11 1.07 17.50 10.58
CA THR A 11 -0.34 17.92 10.71
C THR A 11 -0.85 17.73 12.12
N TYR A 12 -0.65 16.57 12.73
CA TYR A 12 -1.09 16.32 14.11
C TYR A 12 -0.21 17.03 15.16
N THR A 13 0.95 17.56 14.77
CA THR A 13 1.77 18.43 15.62
C THR A 13 1.30 19.89 15.56
N ARG A 14 0.94 20.39 14.37
CA ARG A 14 0.71 21.81 14.11
C ARG A 14 -0.74 22.26 14.22
N ILE A 15 -1.70 21.41 13.82
CA ILE A 15 -3.10 21.82 13.69
C ILE A 15 -3.78 21.80 15.07
N PRO A 16 -4.55 22.84 15.44
CA PRO A 16 -5.32 22.85 16.68
C PRO A 16 -6.26 21.64 16.78
N VAL A 17 -6.33 21.02 17.96
CA VAL A 17 -7.11 19.78 18.20
C VAL A 17 -8.58 19.91 17.78
N ARG A 18 -9.19 21.09 17.93
CA ARG A 18 -10.59 21.35 17.56
C ARG A 18 -10.85 21.27 16.03
N GLU A 19 -9.79 21.38 15.23
CA GLU A 19 -9.83 21.29 13.77
C GLU A 19 -9.57 19.86 13.28
N LEU A 20 -9.04 18.99 14.17
CA LEU A 20 -8.76 17.59 13.88
C LEU A 20 -9.91 16.67 14.32
N TYR A 21 -10.16 15.64 13.53
CA TYR A 21 -11.23 14.67 13.80
C TYR A 21 -10.80 13.61 14.83
N HIS A 22 -11.62 13.43 15.87
CA HIS A 22 -11.38 12.43 16.93
C HIS A 22 -10.00 12.53 17.60
N VAL A 23 -9.48 13.74 17.74
CA VAL A 23 -8.24 14.00 18.47
C VAL A 23 -8.58 14.67 19.79
N ARG A 24 -8.00 14.18 20.89
CA ARG A 24 -8.19 14.75 22.24
C ARG A 24 -6.99 15.56 22.73
N SER A 25 -5.82 15.36 22.12
CA SER A 25 -4.55 15.99 22.49
C SER A 25 -3.73 16.34 21.25
N GLY A 26 -3.00 17.44 21.30
CA GLY A 26 -2.17 17.93 20.19
C GLY A 26 -0.67 17.95 20.52
N GLY A 27 0.13 18.44 19.57
CA GLY A 27 1.58 18.58 19.72
C GLY A 27 2.37 17.33 19.33
N ILE A 28 3.69 17.38 19.52
CA ILE A 28 4.63 16.39 18.97
C ILE A 28 4.32 14.96 19.43
N ALA A 29 3.91 14.77 20.69
CA ALA A 29 3.59 13.43 21.21
C ALA A 29 2.35 12.83 20.52
N ALA A 30 1.31 13.64 20.28
CA ALA A 30 0.12 13.20 19.55
C ALA A 30 0.44 12.91 18.08
N GLY A 31 1.23 13.78 17.43
CA GLY A 31 1.72 13.56 16.08
C GLY A 31 2.55 12.29 15.94
N ALA A 32 3.46 12.03 16.87
CA ALA A 32 4.25 10.80 16.91
C ALA A 32 3.37 9.56 17.11
N GLY A 33 2.36 9.63 17.99
CA GLY A 33 1.40 8.54 18.21
C GLY A 33 0.58 8.21 16.96
N ARG A 34 0.12 9.23 16.23
CA ARG A 34 -0.61 9.06 14.95
C ARG A 34 0.30 8.54 13.85
N THR A 35 1.53 9.02 13.78
CA THR A 35 2.54 8.49 12.85
C THR A 35 2.85 7.02 13.14
N LEU A 36 2.95 6.64 14.42
CA LEU A 36 3.14 5.25 14.81
C LEU A 36 1.95 4.37 14.41
N ALA A 37 0.72 4.88 14.53
CA ALA A 37 -0.47 4.19 14.02
C ALA A 37 -0.40 4.00 12.50
N PHE A 38 -0.06 5.04 11.74
CA PHE A 38 0.15 4.98 10.29
C PHE A 38 1.26 3.98 9.88
N VAL A 39 2.38 3.96 10.62
CA VAL A 39 3.46 2.99 10.39
C VAL A 39 2.98 1.56 10.68
N GLY A 40 2.12 1.37 11.68
CA GLY A 40 1.50 0.07 11.94
C GLY A 40 0.55 -0.35 10.82
N PHE A 41 -0.39 0.52 10.47
CA PHE A 41 -1.34 0.37 9.37
C PHE A 41 -1.42 1.69 8.60
N PRO A 42 -1.14 1.69 7.29
CA PRO A 42 -1.11 0.55 6.36
C PRO A 42 0.29 -0.04 6.16
N VAL A 43 1.35 0.63 6.64
CA VAL A 43 2.73 0.34 6.23
C VAL A 43 3.17 -1.05 6.67
N GLY A 44 2.72 -1.55 7.83
CA GLY A 44 3.00 -2.92 8.28
C GLY A 44 2.52 -4.01 7.31
N LEU A 45 1.33 -3.87 6.73
CA LEU A 45 0.81 -4.83 5.75
C LEU A 45 1.62 -4.80 4.44
N ALA A 46 1.97 -3.61 3.95
CA ALA A 46 2.85 -3.49 2.79
C ALA A 46 4.26 -4.07 3.07
N ALA A 47 4.77 -3.88 4.28
CA ALA A 47 6.06 -4.41 4.72
C ALA A 47 6.10 -5.95 4.71
N ALA A 48 5.01 -6.61 5.13
CA ALA A 48 4.90 -8.07 5.04
C ALA A 48 5.04 -8.60 3.60
N ALA A 49 4.48 -7.90 2.60
CA ALA A 49 4.66 -8.25 1.19
C ALA A 49 6.11 -8.07 0.71
N ILE A 50 6.77 -6.98 1.13
CA ILE A 50 8.18 -6.72 0.80
C ILE A 50 9.09 -7.81 1.38
N LEU A 51 8.86 -8.21 2.62
CA LEU A 51 9.66 -9.25 3.29
C LEU A 51 9.60 -10.61 2.57
N ALA A 52 8.45 -10.97 1.99
CA ALA A 52 8.34 -12.17 1.15
C ALA A 52 9.29 -12.10 -0.06
N ILE A 53 9.37 -10.95 -0.72
CA ILE A 53 10.27 -10.74 -1.88
C ILE A 53 11.74 -10.76 -1.42
N VAL A 54 12.06 -10.12 -0.29
CA VAL A 54 13.41 -10.09 0.28
C VAL A 54 13.88 -11.49 0.66
N ALA A 55 13.01 -12.31 1.27
CA ALA A 55 13.32 -13.68 1.64
C ALA A 55 13.67 -14.56 0.42
N ASP A 56 12.89 -14.47 -0.66
CA ASP A 56 13.13 -15.21 -1.91
C ASP A 56 14.46 -14.81 -2.57
N ARG A 57 14.73 -13.51 -2.62
CA ARG A 57 15.95 -12.96 -3.25
C ARG A 57 17.22 -13.28 -2.48
N ALA A 58 17.18 -13.21 -1.15
CA ALA A 58 18.36 -13.45 -0.33
C ALA A 58 18.84 -14.90 -0.38
N GLY A 59 17.93 -15.87 -0.55
CA GLY A 59 18.25 -17.30 -0.64
C GLY A 59 18.95 -17.91 0.60
N ARG A 60 19.12 -17.13 1.68
CA ARG A 60 19.77 -17.54 2.93
C ARG A 60 18.72 -17.86 4.00
N ARG A 61 18.88 -19.01 4.66
CA ARG A 61 17.97 -19.45 5.74
C ARG A 61 17.80 -18.39 6.84
N ALA A 62 18.90 -17.78 7.29
CA ALA A 62 18.86 -16.72 8.31
C ALA A 62 18.01 -15.51 7.89
N THR A 63 18.13 -15.07 6.62
CA THR A 63 17.32 -13.97 6.09
C THR A 63 15.85 -14.36 5.96
N ALA A 64 15.56 -15.61 5.59
CA ALA A 64 14.18 -16.10 5.55
C ALA A 64 13.54 -16.13 6.94
N PHE A 65 14.27 -16.56 7.98
CA PHE A 65 13.79 -16.51 9.37
C PHE A 65 13.56 -15.07 9.84
N ALA A 66 14.52 -14.17 9.59
CA ALA A 66 14.37 -12.76 9.93
C ALA A 66 13.19 -12.10 9.20
N ALA A 67 12.98 -12.44 7.92
CA ALA A 67 11.84 -11.96 7.15
C ALA A 67 10.50 -12.52 7.66
N ALA A 68 10.46 -13.81 8.07
CA ALA A 68 9.26 -14.38 8.67
C ALA A 68 8.93 -13.73 10.02
N ALA A 69 9.93 -13.51 10.88
CA ALA A 69 9.78 -12.80 12.15
C ALA A 69 9.31 -11.35 11.92
N GLY A 70 9.93 -10.65 10.96
CA GLY A 70 9.53 -9.30 10.58
C GLY A 70 8.09 -9.23 10.07
N ALA A 71 7.66 -10.20 9.28
CA ALA A 71 6.30 -10.25 8.77
C ALA A 71 5.30 -10.50 9.91
N ALA A 72 5.62 -11.41 10.83
CA ALA A 72 4.80 -11.67 12.02
C ALA A 72 4.65 -10.43 12.91
N LEU A 73 5.74 -9.67 13.09
CA LEU A 73 5.71 -8.38 13.80
C LEU A 73 4.87 -7.35 13.04
N ALA A 74 5.09 -7.20 11.73
CA ALA A 74 4.42 -6.20 10.90
C ALA A 74 2.89 -6.39 10.85
N VAL A 75 2.40 -7.63 10.92
CA VAL A 75 0.96 -7.94 10.94
C VAL A 75 0.33 -7.90 12.34
N ALA A 76 1.08 -7.56 13.40
CA ALA A 76 0.53 -7.38 14.75
C ALA A 76 -0.59 -6.32 14.80
N ILE A 77 -0.65 -5.43 13.81
CA ILE A 77 -1.73 -4.46 13.65
C ILE A 77 -3.11 -5.09 13.40
N VAL A 78 -3.17 -6.37 13.05
CA VAL A 78 -4.42 -7.13 12.88
C VAL A 78 -4.96 -7.64 14.23
N TRP A 79 -4.22 -7.45 15.34
CA TRP A 79 -4.73 -7.82 16.66
C TRP A 79 -6.02 -7.07 17.01
N PRO A 80 -6.93 -7.71 17.77
CA PRO A 80 -8.19 -7.08 18.17
C PRO A 80 -7.94 -5.72 18.85
N GLY A 81 -8.66 -4.69 18.39
CA GLY A 81 -8.55 -3.32 18.90
C GLY A 81 -7.37 -2.51 18.36
N ALA A 82 -6.47 -3.11 17.55
CA ALA A 82 -5.32 -2.40 17.01
C ALA A 82 -5.64 -1.46 15.83
N LEU A 83 -6.69 -1.83 15.09
CA LEU A 83 -7.37 -0.99 14.11
C LEU A 83 -8.63 -0.42 14.76
N ASP A 84 -8.55 0.81 15.25
CA ASP A 84 -9.71 1.58 15.72
C ASP A 84 -9.55 3.04 15.29
N GLU A 85 -10.62 3.61 14.75
CA GLU A 85 -10.72 5.03 14.38
C GLU A 85 -10.75 5.93 15.61
N SER A 86 -11.31 5.41 16.72
CA SER A 86 -11.73 6.22 17.87
C SER A 86 -10.69 6.40 18.97
N GLY A 87 -9.62 5.59 18.98
CA GLY A 87 -8.67 5.57 20.10
C GLY A 87 -7.27 5.10 19.72
N LEU A 88 -6.25 5.78 20.28
CA LEU A 88 -4.86 5.40 20.12
C LEU A 88 -4.45 4.23 21.05
N ASP A 89 -5.40 3.39 21.46
CA ASP A 89 -5.37 2.74 22.78
C ASP A 89 -4.68 1.37 22.83
N THR A 90 -4.06 0.90 21.73
CA THR A 90 -3.23 -0.32 21.73
C THR A 90 -1.77 -0.05 21.33
N PRO A 91 -0.97 0.64 22.16
CA PRO A 91 0.45 0.88 21.89
C PRO A 91 1.26 -0.37 21.53
N PRO A 92 1.08 -1.55 22.18
CA PRO A 92 1.93 -2.71 21.92
C PRO A 92 1.83 -3.24 20.48
N ALA A 93 0.62 -3.33 19.94
CA ALA A 93 0.39 -3.85 18.58
C ALA A 93 1.10 -2.98 17.53
N ARG A 94 0.99 -1.65 17.68
CA ARG A 94 1.57 -0.67 16.76
C ARG A 94 3.08 -0.58 16.89
N ALA A 95 3.61 -0.66 18.12
CA ALA A 95 5.05 -0.72 18.35
C ALA A 95 5.67 -1.97 17.70
N LEU A 96 5.04 -3.13 17.85
CA LEU A 96 5.49 -4.37 17.20
C LEU A 96 5.38 -4.27 15.67
N ALA A 97 4.28 -3.73 15.15
CA ALA A 97 4.14 -3.49 13.72
C ALA A 97 5.25 -2.57 13.17
N ALA A 98 5.56 -1.49 13.88
CA ALA A 98 6.65 -0.58 13.53
C ALA A 98 8.03 -1.24 13.60
N LEU A 99 8.28 -2.12 14.58
CA LEU A 99 9.50 -2.94 14.60
C LEU A 99 9.59 -3.87 13.37
N GLY A 100 8.47 -4.46 12.96
CA GLY A 100 8.38 -5.24 11.71
C GLY A 100 8.72 -4.39 10.47
N VAL A 101 8.22 -3.16 10.40
CA VAL A 101 8.54 -2.20 9.32
C VAL A 101 10.02 -1.81 9.34
N ALA A 102 10.59 -1.54 10.51
CA ALA A 102 12.01 -1.21 10.64
C ALA A 102 12.91 -2.38 10.20
N LEU A 103 12.57 -3.61 10.59
CA LEU A 103 13.28 -4.80 10.13
C LEU A 103 13.15 -4.98 8.61
N THR A 104 11.98 -4.69 8.05
CA THR A 104 11.76 -4.71 6.60
C THR A 104 12.68 -3.74 5.88
N LEU A 105 12.80 -2.51 6.37
CA LEU A 105 13.71 -1.51 5.80
C LEU A 105 15.16 -2.00 5.86
N GLY A 106 15.62 -2.45 7.03
CA GLY A 106 16.97 -2.96 7.21
C GLY A 106 17.30 -4.14 6.30
N LEU A 107 16.42 -5.13 6.23
CA LEU A 107 16.60 -6.30 5.36
C LEU A 107 16.54 -5.93 3.87
N THR A 108 15.70 -4.96 3.50
CA THR A 108 15.62 -4.46 2.12
C THR A 108 16.92 -3.76 1.72
N ILE A 109 17.46 -2.90 2.58
CA ILE A 109 18.75 -2.22 2.35
C ILE A 109 19.88 -3.25 2.20
N VAL A 110 19.95 -4.23 3.11
CA VAL A 110 20.98 -5.28 3.06
C VAL A 110 20.84 -6.14 1.80
N ALA A 111 19.62 -6.49 1.39
CA ALA A 111 19.39 -7.23 0.16
C ALA A 111 19.79 -6.41 -1.08
N ALA A 112 19.43 -5.13 -1.12
CA ALA A 112 19.80 -4.22 -2.21
C ALA A 112 21.31 -4.03 -2.30
N ALA A 113 22.00 -3.85 -1.17
CA ALA A 113 23.45 -3.69 -1.12
C ALA A 113 24.22 -4.94 -1.61
N ARG A 114 23.61 -6.13 -1.51
CA ARG A 114 24.25 -7.41 -1.88
C ARG A 114 23.89 -7.90 -3.29
N GLY A 115 22.69 -7.58 -3.78
CA GLY A 115 22.15 -8.16 -5.02
C GLY A 115 21.47 -7.16 -5.95
N GLY A 116 21.49 -5.86 -5.63
CA GLY A 116 20.79 -4.82 -6.38
C GLY A 116 19.27 -4.84 -6.20
N LEU A 117 18.59 -3.88 -6.85
CA LEU A 117 17.14 -3.70 -6.75
C LEU A 117 16.31 -4.68 -7.61
N GLY A 118 16.99 -5.49 -8.42
CA GLY A 118 16.38 -6.36 -9.43
C GLY A 118 16.26 -5.68 -10.80
N PRO A 119 15.67 -6.37 -11.80
CA PRO A 119 15.61 -5.88 -13.17
C PRO A 119 14.69 -4.67 -13.32
N LEU A 120 15.18 -3.64 -14.01
CA LEU A 120 14.41 -2.45 -14.44
C LEU A 120 13.97 -2.68 -15.89
N GLY A 121 12.87 -3.39 -16.09
CA GLY A 121 12.31 -3.71 -17.40
C GLY A 121 10.82 -3.41 -17.49
N ARG A 122 10.25 -3.52 -18.70
CA ARG A 122 8.80 -3.55 -18.91
C ARG A 122 8.26 -4.93 -18.53
N GLU A 123 7.14 -4.95 -17.83
CA GLU A 123 6.44 -6.16 -17.43
C GLU A 123 5.02 -6.19 -18.03
N PRO A 124 4.50 -7.37 -18.39
CA PRO A 124 3.11 -7.51 -18.80
C PRO A 124 2.17 -6.97 -17.73
N GLY A 125 1.17 -6.20 -18.16
CA GLY A 125 0.21 -5.56 -17.25
C GLY A 125 0.64 -4.20 -16.70
N ASP A 126 1.83 -3.68 -17.05
CA ASP A 126 2.28 -2.35 -16.60
C ASP A 126 1.30 -1.23 -16.94
N ARG A 127 0.68 -1.27 -18.12
CA ARG A 127 -0.35 -0.29 -18.50
C ARG A 127 -1.54 -0.31 -17.55
N VAL A 128 -2.00 -1.50 -17.16
CA VAL A 128 -3.11 -1.68 -16.21
C VAL A 128 -2.70 -1.20 -14.83
N ARG A 129 -1.49 -1.54 -14.37
CA ARG A 129 -0.95 -1.06 -13.08
C ARG A 129 -0.85 0.46 -13.05
N LEU A 130 -0.34 1.09 -14.11
CA LEU A 130 -0.20 2.53 -14.22
C LEU A 130 -1.58 3.22 -14.28
N ALA A 131 -2.52 2.69 -15.06
CA ALA A 131 -3.88 3.22 -15.12
C ALA A 131 -4.59 3.11 -13.76
N GLY A 132 -4.49 1.95 -13.10
CA GLY A 132 -5.04 1.74 -11.75
C GLY A 132 -4.38 2.65 -10.72
N ALA A 133 -3.05 2.81 -10.78
CA ALA A 133 -2.32 3.70 -9.89
C ALA A 133 -2.72 5.17 -10.11
N ALA A 134 -2.86 5.62 -11.36
CA ALA A 134 -3.30 6.96 -11.69
C ALA A 134 -4.73 7.22 -11.18
N ALA A 135 -5.64 6.27 -11.37
CA ALA A 135 -7.01 6.37 -10.86
C ALA A 135 -7.04 6.47 -9.32
N LEU A 136 -6.27 5.63 -8.63
CA LEU A 136 -6.15 5.67 -7.17
C LEU A 136 -5.57 7.00 -6.67
N VAL A 137 -4.55 7.54 -7.35
CA VAL A 137 -3.96 8.84 -7.01
C VAL A 137 -4.97 9.97 -7.18
N VAL A 138 -5.78 9.95 -8.25
CA VAL A 138 -6.85 10.95 -8.45
C VAL A 138 -7.88 10.87 -7.33
N VAL A 139 -8.32 9.66 -6.96
CA VAL A 139 -9.25 9.46 -5.84
C VAL A 139 -8.67 9.92 -4.51
N ALA A 140 -7.35 9.81 -4.33
CA ALA A 140 -6.65 10.18 -3.09
C ALA A 140 -6.46 11.69 -2.89
N LEU A 141 -6.70 12.51 -3.91
CA LEU A 141 -6.41 13.95 -3.84
C LEU A 141 -7.06 14.66 -2.63
N PRO A 142 -8.33 14.40 -2.27
CA PRO A 142 -8.94 15.03 -1.10
C PRO A 142 -8.23 14.65 0.21
N TRP A 143 -7.87 13.39 0.39
CA TRP A 143 -7.17 12.93 1.59
C TRP A 143 -5.73 13.42 1.65
N LEU A 144 -5.04 13.52 0.51
CA LEU A 144 -3.71 14.12 0.45
C LEU A 144 -3.76 15.61 0.85
N ALA A 145 -4.79 16.33 0.41
CA ALA A 145 -5.00 17.72 0.81
C ALA A 145 -5.29 17.81 2.32
N ALA A 146 -6.17 16.95 2.85
CA ALA A 146 -6.49 16.89 4.28
C ALA A 146 -5.28 16.52 5.16
N ASP A 147 -4.45 15.57 4.72
CA ASP A 147 -3.18 15.20 5.39
C ASP A 147 -2.22 16.38 5.45
N LEU A 148 -2.28 17.30 4.48
CA LEU A 148 -1.51 18.54 4.44
C LEU A 148 -2.20 19.72 5.13
N GLY A 149 -3.45 19.56 5.58
CA GLY A 149 -4.30 20.63 6.12
C GLY A 149 -4.63 21.70 5.08
N LEU A 150 -4.98 21.26 3.87
CA LEU A 150 -5.34 22.07 2.70
C LEU A 150 -6.74 21.69 2.21
N ALA A 151 -7.44 22.66 1.62
CA ALA A 151 -8.73 22.46 0.96
C ALA A 151 -8.59 22.57 -0.57
N LEU A 152 -9.32 21.73 -1.30
CA LEU A 152 -9.38 21.71 -2.76
C LEU A 152 -10.49 22.58 -3.36
N ASP A 153 -11.46 23.04 -2.55
CA ASP A 153 -12.66 23.76 -3.03
C ASP A 153 -12.32 25.04 -3.81
N ARG A 154 -11.15 25.63 -3.54
CA ARG A 154 -10.68 26.87 -4.18
C ARG A 154 -9.67 26.64 -5.29
N VAL A 155 -9.32 25.39 -5.59
CA VAL A 155 -8.36 25.06 -6.65
C VAL A 155 -9.13 24.91 -7.97
N PRO A 156 -8.77 25.65 -9.04
CA PRO A 156 -9.43 25.55 -10.33
C PRO A 156 -9.51 24.10 -10.81
N VAL A 157 -10.65 23.71 -11.40
CA VAL A 157 -11.00 22.34 -11.81
C VAL A 157 -11.21 21.38 -10.62
N LEU A 158 -10.29 21.29 -9.67
CA LEU A 158 -10.39 20.35 -8.55
C LEU A 158 -11.58 20.67 -7.63
N GLY A 159 -11.84 21.95 -7.34
CA GLY A 159 -12.99 22.38 -6.54
C GLY A 159 -14.35 22.14 -7.19
N TRP A 160 -14.40 21.78 -8.48
CA TRP A 160 -15.63 21.30 -9.14
C TRP A 160 -15.85 19.81 -8.95
N ILE A 161 -14.76 19.06 -8.79
CA ILE A 161 -14.76 17.60 -8.71
C ILE A 161 -14.91 17.17 -7.24
N PHE A 162 -14.08 17.73 -6.36
CA PHE A 162 -13.98 17.36 -4.96
C PHE A 162 -14.57 18.41 -4.04
N GLN A 163 -15.25 17.95 -2.98
CA GLN A 163 -15.69 18.77 -1.86
C GLN A 163 -14.78 18.47 -0.67
N THR A 164 -14.18 19.50 -0.07
CA THR A 164 -13.33 19.33 1.13
C THR A 164 -13.82 20.16 2.32
N ASP A 165 -13.68 21.49 2.31
CA ASP A 165 -14.00 22.38 3.43
C ASP A 165 -15.50 22.73 3.55
N VAL A 166 -16.31 22.34 2.56
CA VAL A 166 -17.76 22.53 2.57
C VAL A 166 -18.39 21.80 3.75
N LEU A 167 -19.12 22.54 4.59
CA LEU A 167 -19.84 21.98 5.73
C LEU A 167 -21.06 21.16 5.28
N ALA A 168 -21.07 19.89 5.66
CA ALA A 168 -22.08 18.92 5.31
C ALA A 168 -22.60 18.15 6.54
N ARG A 169 -23.81 17.60 6.43
CA ARG A 169 -24.33 16.66 7.42
C ARG A 169 -23.70 15.29 7.20
N GLN A 170 -23.22 14.67 8.26
CA GLN A 170 -22.78 13.28 8.26
C GLN A 170 -23.82 12.42 8.98
N PRO A 171 -24.30 11.31 8.38
CA PRO A 171 -25.22 10.40 9.06
C PRO A 171 -24.65 9.91 10.40
N GLY A 172 -25.53 9.77 11.40
CA GLY A 172 -25.14 9.33 12.74
C GLY A 172 -24.31 10.34 13.54
N ARG A 173 -24.06 11.55 13.03
CA ARG A 173 -23.29 12.58 13.75
C ARG A 173 -24.05 13.92 13.86
N PRO A 174 -24.19 14.47 15.08
CA PRO A 174 -24.74 15.81 15.26
C PRO A 174 -23.86 16.89 14.63
N GLY A 175 -24.48 17.98 14.16
CA GLY A 175 -23.79 19.15 13.63
C GLY A 175 -23.38 19.04 12.16
N LEU A 176 -22.70 20.08 11.69
CA LEU A 176 -22.10 20.13 10.36
C LEU A 176 -20.60 19.92 10.47
N HIS A 177 -20.06 19.15 9.53
CA HIS A 177 -18.64 18.79 9.48
C HIS A 177 -18.13 19.06 8.06
N PRO A 178 -16.85 19.40 7.88
CA PRO A 178 -16.26 19.43 6.55
C PRO A 178 -16.52 18.11 5.79
N ALA A 179 -16.75 18.22 4.48
CA ALA A 179 -16.92 17.08 3.59
C ALA A 179 -15.72 16.12 3.71
N VAL A 180 -14.51 16.69 3.75
CA VAL A 180 -13.27 16.02 4.15
C VAL A 180 -12.62 16.87 5.22
N HIS A 181 -12.46 16.33 6.42
CA HIS A 181 -11.89 17.05 7.57
C HIS A 181 -10.36 17.02 7.54
N ASP A 182 -9.70 17.95 8.21
CA ASP A 182 -8.23 17.94 8.31
C ASP A 182 -7.72 16.76 9.13
N GLY A 183 -6.60 16.20 8.69
CA GLY A 183 -5.98 15.02 9.29
C GLY A 183 -6.04 13.80 8.39
N HIS A 184 -5.75 12.65 9.00
CA HIS A 184 -5.53 11.41 8.28
C HIS A 184 -6.80 10.59 8.13
N HIS A 185 -6.99 10.06 6.93
CA HIS A 185 -8.18 9.33 6.51
C HIS A 185 -7.83 7.89 6.12
N HIS A 186 -8.66 6.94 6.52
CA HIS A 186 -8.45 5.53 6.17
C HIS A 186 -8.64 5.27 4.67
N GLY A 187 -9.27 6.19 3.92
CA GLY A 187 -9.26 6.17 2.46
C GLY A 187 -7.84 6.25 1.89
N MET A 188 -6.97 7.09 2.46
CA MET A 188 -5.55 7.18 2.08
C MET A 188 -4.82 5.87 2.39
N ASP A 189 -5.13 5.24 3.53
CA ASP A 189 -4.57 3.93 3.87
C ASP A 189 -4.91 2.88 2.82
N GLY A 190 -6.18 2.87 2.41
CA GLY A 190 -6.68 2.03 1.34
C GLY A 190 -5.92 2.21 0.03
N VAL A 191 -5.74 3.47 -0.38
CA VAL A 191 -4.95 3.81 -1.59
C VAL A 191 -3.52 3.32 -1.48
N LEU A 192 -2.85 3.55 -0.35
CA LEU A 192 -1.46 3.14 -0.17
C LEU A 192 -1.29 1.61 -0.20
N LEU A 193 -2.25 0.84 0.34
CA LEU A 193 -2.25 -0.62 0.22
C LEU A 193 -2.46 -1.07 -1.24
N ALA A 194 -3.42 -0.47 -1.95
CA ALA A 194 -3.70 -0.79 -3.34
C ALA A 194 -2.52 -0.45 -4.25
N LEU A 195 -1.90 0.72 -4.08
CA LEU A 195 -0.68 1.12 -4.81
C LEU A 195 0.48 0.18 -4.50
N SER A 196 0.66 -0.22 -3.25
CA SER A 196 1.67 -1.21 -2.85
C SER A 196 1.43 -2.55 -3.54
N ALA A 197 0.18 -3.00 -3.60
CA ALA A 197 -0.19 -4.23 -4.30
C ALA A 197 0.13 -4.17 -5.80
N LEU A 198 -0.26 -3.08 -6.48
CA LEU A 198 0.04 -2.86 -7.88
C LEU A 198 1.54 -2.85 -8.15
N LEU A 199 2.31 -2.11 -7.34
CA LEU A 199 3.77 -2.01 -7.48
C LEU A 199 4.46 -3.36 -7.26
N LEU A 200 4.17 -4.01 -6.13
CA LEU A 200 4.82 -5.26 -5.73
C LEU A 200 4.38 -6.45 -6.58
N SER A 201 3.22 -6.39 -7.23
CA SER A 201 2.77 -7.44 -8.16
C SER A 201 3.73 -7.67 -9.33
N ARG A 202 4.54 -6.67 -9.71
CA ARG A 202 5.61 -6.82 -10.72
C ARG A 202 6.69 -7.82 -10.29
N ALA A 203 6.90 -8.03 -8.99
CA ALA A 203 7.92 -8.94 -8.47
C ALA A 203 7.47 -10.42 -8.49
N VAL A 204 6.16 -10.70 -8.51
CA VAL A 204 5.59 -12.05 -8.37
C VAL A 204 6.10 -13.03 -9.44
N PRO A 205 6.14 -12.68 -10.75
CA PRO A 205 6.63 -13.60 -11.77
C PRO A 205 8.09 -14.03 -11.58
N HIS A 206 8.88 -13.19 -10.90
CA HIS A 206 10.32 -13.36 -10.70
C HIS A 206 10.70 -14.12 -9.44
N LEU A 207 9.72 -14.55 -8.64
CA LEU A 207 9.97 -15.34 -7.44
C LEU A 207 10.37 -16.77 -7.81
N ARG A 208 11.44 -17.26 -7.16
CA ARG A 208 12.00 -18.60 -7.38
C ARG A 208 11.10 -19.69 -6.82
N HIS A 209 10.49 -19.44 -5.65
CA HIS A 209 9.70 -20.45 -4.95
C HIS A 209 8.21 -20.41 -5.33
N ARG A 210 7.71 -21.49 -5.96
CA ARG A 210 6.30 -21.60 -6.44
C ARG A 210 5.26 -21.34 -5.35
N ARG A 211 5.45 -21.90 -4.15
CA ARG A 211 4.52 -21.72 -3.01
C ARG A 211 4.49 -20.27 -2.54
N LEU A 212 5.66 -19.67 -2.34
CA LEU A 212 5.79 -18.28 -1.94
C LEU A 212 5.18 -17.34 -2.98
N ARG A 213 5.39 -17.63 -4.27
CA ARG A 213 4.76 -16.92 -5.38
C ARG A 213 3.24 -16.96 -5.32
N ALA A 214 2.66 -18.14 -5.07
CA ALA A 214 1.20 -18.28 -4.92
C ALA A 214 0.69 -17.52 -3.69
N CYS A 215 1.32 -17.70 -2.52
CA CYS A 215 0.94 -17.01 -1.29
C CYS A 215 1.04 -15.49 -1.43
N LEU A 216 2.14 -14.97 -1.99
CA LEU A 216 2.29 -13.55 -2.24
C LEU A 216 1.27 -13.05 -3.27
N GLY A 217 0.99 -13.81 -4.32
CA GLY A 217 -0.04 -13.46 -5.30
C GLY A 217 -1.42 -13.29 -4.64
N VAL A 218 -1.83 -14.23 -3.77
CA VAL A 218 -3.07 -14.14 -3.00
C VAL A 218 -3.03 -12.94 -2.04
N TYR A 219 -1.91 -12.74 -1.34
CA TYR A 219 -1.77 -11.63 -0.39
C TYR A 219 -1.85 -10.26 -1.08
N LEU A 220 -1.17 -10.08 -2.22
CA LEU A 220 -1.24 -8.83 -2.99
C LEU A 220 -2.62 -8.61 -3.59
N ALA A 221 -3.30 -9.66 -4.06
CA ALA A 221 -4.69 -9.56 -4.49
C ALA A 221 -5.60 -9.10 -3.35
N PHE A 222 -5.40 -9.65 -2.14
CA PHE A 222 -6.09 -9.21 -0.94
C PHE A 222 -5.81 -7.74 -0.65
N LEU A 223 -4.54 -7.30 -0.59
CA LEU A 223 -4.19 -5.90 -0.36
C LEU A 223 -4.79 -4.95 -1.40
N LEU A 224 -4.84 -5.36 -2.68
CA LEU A 224 -5.47 -4.58 -3.74
C LEU A 224 -6.96 -4.39 -3.49
N VAL A 225 -7.69 -5.48 -3.25
CA VAL A 225 -9.14 -5.46 -3.04
C VAL A 225 -9.49 -4.75 -1.74
N TYR A 226 -8.83 -5.12 -0.64
CA TYR A 226 -9.03 -4.55 0.67
C TYR A 226 -8.68 -3.05 0.70
N GLY A 227 -7.56 -2.67 0.07
CA GLY A 227 -7.17 -1.27 -0.04
C GLY A 227 -8.17 -0.45 -0.86
N THR A 228 -8.57 -0.96 -2.02
CA THR A 228 -9.58 -0.30 -2.87
C THR A 228 -10.93 -0.19 -2.16
N ALA A 229 -11.33 -1.21 -1.39
CA ALA A 229 -12.57 -1.22 -0.64
C ALA A 229 -12.61 -0.12 0.43
N ASN A 230 -11.52 0.09 1.16
CA ASN A 230 -11.41 1.20 2.13
C ASN A 230 -11.44 2.56 1.43
N ALA A 231 -10.69 2.74 0.33
CA ALA A 231 -10.72 3.97 -0.45
C ALA A 231 -12.15 4.27 -0.98
N VAL A 232 -12.83 3.27 -1.54
CA VAL A 232 -14.19 3.43 -2.04
C VAL A 232 -15.17 3.76 -0.93
N GLN A 233 -15.08 3.08 0.22
CA GLN A 233 -15.97 3.33 1.35
C GLN A 233 -15.87 4.77 1.86
N ASP A 234 -14.64 5.27 2.01
CA ASP A 234 -14.39 6.62 2.49
C ASP A 234 -14.79 7.68 1.46
N ALA A 235 -14.42 7.47 0.18
CA ALA A 235 -14.80 8.38 -0.91
C ALA A 235 -16.32 8.43 -1.09
N TRP A 236 -17.01 7.30 -0.91
CA TRP A 236 -18.46 7.24 -0.94
C TRP A 236 -19.08 8.07 0.18
N LEU A 237 -18.58 7.94 1.41
CA LEU A 237 -19.06 8.74 2.53
C LEU A 237 -18.83 10.24 2.26
N GLU A 238 -17.61 10.61 1.88
CA GLU A 238 -17.19 12.02 1.84
C GLU A 238 -17.62 12.76 0.57
N GLN A 239 -17.61 12.10 -0.58
CA GLN A 239 -17.90 12.74 -1.86
C GLN A 239 -19.30 12.46 -2.39
N VAL A 240 -19.97 11.40 -1.92
CA VAL A 240 -21.32 11.03 -2.39
C VAL A 240 -22.38 11.29 -1.30
N VAL A 241 -22.20 10.73 -0.11
CA VAL A 241 -23.19 10.84 0.97
C VAL A 241 -23.23 12.25 1.54
N LYS A 242 -22.09 12.81 1.96
CA LYS A 242 -22.03 14.19 2.49
C LYS A 242 -22.42 15.24 1.44
N ARG A 243 -22.24 14.94 0.15
CA ARG A 243 -22.69 15.79 -0.97
C ARG A 243 -24.22 15.76 -1.16
N GLY A 244 -24.92 14.82 -0.53
CA GLY A 244 -26.37 14.65 -0.66
C GLY A 244 -26.80 13.88 -1.90
N TRP A 245 -25.88 13.22 -2.60
CA TRP A 245 -26.21 12.38 -3.77
C TRP A 245 -26.79 11.02 -3.36
N SER A 246 -26.52 10.57 -2.14
CA SER A 246 -27.03 9.32 -1.59
C SER A 246 -27.26 9.45 -0.09
N THR A 247 -28.29 8.78 0.42
CA THR A 247 -28.51 8.59 1.87
C THR A 247 -27.95 7.27 2.38
N THR A 248 -27.52 6.39 1.48
CA THR A 248 -27.02 5.05 1.82
C THR A 248 -25.53 5.08 2.06
N GLU A 249 -25.10 4.63 3.23
CA GLU A 249 -23.69 4.47 3.58
C GLU A 249 -23.18 3.08 3.18
N LEU A 250 -21.91 3.03 2.76
CA LEU A 250 -21.19 1.75 2.67
C LEU A 250 -20.74 1.33 4.07
N PRO A 251 -20.85 0.03 4.41
CA PRO A 251 -20.45 -0.45 5.72
C PRO A 251 -18.95 -0.26 5.92
N MET A 252 -18.53 -0.01 7.17
CA MET A 252 -17.12 0.11 7.52
C MET A 252 -16.36 -1.19 7.19
N MET A 253 -15.26 -1.06 6.44
CA MET A 253 -14.42 -2.17 5.97
C MET A 253 -13.04 -2.19 6.61
N LEU A 254 -12.66 -1.15 7.35
CA LEU A 254 -11.33 -1.01 7.96
C LEU A 254 -11.00 -2.11 8.98
N VAL A 255 -12.00 -2.61 9.69
CA VAL A 255 -11.81 -3.66 10.70
C VAL A 255 -12.37 -4.98 10.18
N PRO A 256 -11.55 -6.05 10.12
CA PRO A 256 -12.01 -7.42 9.87
C PRO A 256 -13.20 -7.80 10.74
N SER A 257 -14.31 -8.19 10.11
CA SER A 257 -15.53 -8.59 10.83
C SER A 257 -16.34 -9.60 10.02
N ALA A 258 -17.22 -10.36 10.69
CA ALA A 258 -18.14 -11.32 10.06
C ALA A 258 -19.34 -10.62 9.38
N ARG A 259 -19.09 -9.53 8.64
CA ARG A 259 -20.10 -8.78 7.90
C ARG A 259 -20.11 -9.19 6.41
N PRO A 260 -21.24 -9.06 5.70
CA PRO A 260 -21.32 -9.39 4.27
C PRO A 260 -20.27 -8.68 3.41
N ALA A 261 -19.88 -7.46 3.78
CA ALA A 261 -18.82 -6.72 3.09
C ALA A 261 -17.48 -7.48 3.03
N TRP A 262 -17.14 -8.24 4.07
CA TRP A 262 -15.92 -9.05 4.10
C TRP A 262 -16.03 -10.30 3.23
N ILE A 263 -17.22 -10.87 3.06
CA ILE A 263 -17.46 -11.93 2.07
C ILE A 263 -17.19 -11.39 0.67
N VAL A 264 -17.67 -10.17 0.37
CA VAL A 264 -17.40 -9.50 -0.91
C VAL A 264 -15.89 -9.31 -1.13
N ILE A 265 -15.15 -8.84 -0.11
CA ILE A 265 -13.68 -8.70 -0.18
C ILE A 265 -13.01 -10.05 -0.50
N VAL A 266 -13.44 -11.14 0.16
CA VAL A 266 -12.89 -12.48 -0.09
C VAL A 266 -13.19 -12.96 -1.52
N VAL A 267 -14.44 -12.83 -1.97
CA VAL A 267 -14.86 -13.23 -3.32
C VAL A 267 -14.11 -12.44 -4.40
N LEU A 268 -14.01 -11.12 -4.24
CA LEU A 268 -13.26 -10.26 -5.17
C LEU A 268 -11.77 -10.59 -5.15
N THR A 269 -11.20 -10.92 -3.99
CA THR A 269 -9.80 -11.37 -3.89
C THR A 269 -9.60 -12.66 -4.69
N SER A 270 -10.48 -13.65 -4.53
CA SER A 270 -10.44 -14.88 -5.32
C SER A 270 -10.57 -14.62 -6.82
N ALA A 271 -11.44 -13.68 -7.22
CA ALA A 271 -11.60 -13.28 -8.61
C ALA A 271 -10.33 -12.65 -9.19
N VAL A 272 -9.66 -11.76 -8.45
CA VAL A 272 -8.38 -11.16 -8.86
C VAL A 272 -7.29 -12.22 -9.00
N VAL A 273 -7.20 -13.17 -8.07
CA VAL A 273 -6.25 -14.29 -8.15
C VAL A 273 -6.51 -15.14 -9.40
N ALA A 274 -7.79 -15.46 -9.67
CA ALA A 274 -8.20 -16.24 -10.83
C ALA A 274 -7.97 -15.50 -12.16
N ALA A 275 -8.14 -14.18 -12.18
CA ALA A 275 -7.82 -13.36 -13.35
C ALA A 275 -6.32 -13.30 -13.60
N GLY A 276 -5.51 -13.13 -12.54
CA GLY A 276 -4.06 -13.07 -12.63
C GLY A 276 -3.41 -14.39 -13.09
N SER A 277 -3.99 -15.53 -12.73
CA SER A 277 -3.48 -16.85 -13.15
C SER A 277 -3.74 -17.17 -14.63
N ARG A 278 -4.65 -16.44 -15.29
CA ARG A 278 -4.99 -16.61 -16.72
C ARG A 278 -4.11 -15.80 -17.66
N LEU A 279 -3.28 -14.89 -17.15
CA LEU A 279 -2.38 -14.09 -17.99
C LEU A 279 -1.20 -14.98 -18.48
N PRO A 280 -0.90 -15.02 -19.79
CA PRO A 280 0.21 -15.80 -20.31
C PRO A 280 1.53 -15.38 -19.65
N ALA A 281 2.29 -16.34 -19.13
CA ALA A 281 3.67 -16.09 -18.75
C ALA A 281 4.41 -15.64 -20.01
N SER A 282 5.01 -14.44 -19.99
CA SER A 282 5.83 -14.00 -21.12
C SER A 282 6.98 -14.97 -21.31
N ALA A 283 7.08 -15.54 -22.50
CA ALA A 283 8.26 -16.28 -22.89
C ALA A 283 9.49 -15.38 -22.70
N PRO A 284 10.60 -15.88 -22.14
CA PRO A 284 11.83 -15.11 -22.05
C PRO A 284 12.19 -14.62 -23.46
N SER A 285 12.35 -13.31 -23.62
CA SER A 285 12.71 -12.70 -24.89
C SER A 285 13.94 -13.41 -25.47
N ALA A 286 13.75 -14.07 -26.61
CA ALA A 286 14.77 -14.80 -27.36
C ALA A 286 15.96 -13.91 -27.78
N ALA A 287 15.86 -12.59 -27.60
CA ALA A 287 16.93 -11.63 -27.88
C ALA A 287 18.18 -11.79 -26.98
N ARG A 288 18.15 -12.63 -25.93
CA ARG A 288 19.33 -12.90 -25.08
C ARG A 288 20.24 -14.04 -25.56
N LEU A 289 19.83 -14.81 -26.57
CA LEU A 289 20.62 -15.95 -27.07
C LEU A 289 21.40 -15.64 -28.36
N SER A 290 21.24 -14.46 -28.96
CA SER A 290 21.86 -14.14 -30.26
C SER A 290 23.23 -13.44 -30.18
N SER A 291 23.74 -13.09 -28.99
CA SER A 291 24.97 -12.30 -28.85
C SER A 291 26.20 -13.07 -28.38
N ALA A 292 26.13 -14.41 -28.25
CA ALA A 292 27.25 -15.23 -27.77
C ALA A 292 27.98 -16.04 -28.86
N ASP A 293 27.43 -16.21 -30.07
CA ASP A 293 27.94 -17.17 -31.06
C ASP A 293 28.57 -16.56 -32.33
N CYS A 294 29.11 -15.34 -32.26
CA CYS A 294 29.90 -14.77 -33.36
C CYS A 294 31.31 -14.37 -32.90
N VAL A 295 32.10 -15.37 -32.49
CA VAL A 295 33.56 -15.29 -32.52
C VAL A 295 34.03 -16.39 -33.48
N PRO A 296 34.52 -16.06 -34.69
CA PRO A 296 35.08 -17.07 -35.58
C PRO A 296 36.37 -17.64 -34.96
N PRO A 297 36.66 -18.94 -35.14
CA PRO A 297 37.89 -19.53 -34.63
C PRO A 297 39.09 -18.86 -35.33
N ARG A 298 39.98 -18.24 -34.55
CA ARG A 298 41.28 -17.79 -35.03
C ARG A 298 42.05 -18.99 -35.56
N GLY A 299 42.30 -18.99 -36.86
CA GLY A 299 43.00 -20.05 -37.57
C GLY A 299 44.38 -20.35 -36.97
N ARG A 300 44.67 -21.64 -36.82
CA ARG A 300 46.02 -22.17 -36.63
C ARG A 300 46.88 -21.74 -37.82
N ARG A 301 47.90 -20.91 -37.58
CA ARG A 301 49.04 -20.81 -38.49
C ARG A 301 49.95 -22.01 -38.24
N SER A 302 49.90 -22.95 -39.17
CA SER A 302 51.01 -23.85 -39.47
C SER A 302 52.13 -23.00 -40.11
N SER A 303 53.32 -23.07 -39.53
CA SER A 303 54.56 -22.73 -40.24
C SER A 303 55.64 -23.69 -39.80
N SER A 304 55.65 -24.85 -40.45
CA SER A 304 56.86 -25.56 -40.80
C SER A 304 57.66 -24.70 -41.79
N HIS A 305 58.95 -24.49 -41.54
CA HIS A 305 60.04 -24.67 -42.51
C HIS A 305 61.39 -24.23 -41.91
N LEU A 306 62.35 -25.17 -42.00
CA LEU A 306 63.82 -25.06 -41.93
C LEU A 306 64.47 -25.07 -40.54
#